data_AF-A0AAE8Q8U4-F1
#
_entry.id   AF-A0AAE8Q8U4-F1
#
_cell.length_a   1.000
_cell.length_b   1.000
_cell.length_c   1.000
_cell.angle_alpha   90.00
_cell.angle_beta   90.00
_cell.angle_gamma   90.00
#
_symmetry.space_group_name_H-M   'P 1'
#
loop_
_entity.id
_entity.type
_entity.pdbx_description
1 polymer ?
#
loop_
_entity_poly.entity_id
_entity_poly.type
_entity_poly.pdbx_seq_one_letter_code
_entity_poly.pdbx_strand_id
1 'polypeptide(L)'
;MPAGRNKMRYVSVSILAFLSIFFGLLFYERYWKFRDCISQALSSCLTPDGDNLTQGGSLWAGLAGLFLLLAVISAWRAFRTRYAGK
;
A
#
# COMPACT_ATOMS: atom_id res chain seq x y z
N MET A 1 -13.41 -30.64 -9.85
CA MET A 1 -13.91 -29.33 -10.35
C MET A 1 -12.99 -28.19 -9.87
N PRO A 2 -12.10 -27.63 -10.72
CA PRO A 2 -11.11 -26.62 -10.30
C PRO A 2 -11.45 -25.16 -10.67
N ALA A 3 -12.65 -24.86 -11.15
CA ALA A 3 -13.01 -23.52 -11.65
C ALA A 3 -12.99 -22.40 -10.59
N GLY A 4 -13.26 -22.72 -9.31
CA GLY A 4 -13.35 -21.71 -8.24
C GLY A 4 -12.00 -21.19 -7.71
N ARG A 5 -10.92 -21.98 -7.80
CA ARG A 5 -9.64 -21.66 -7.15
C ARG A 5 -8.93 -20.47 -7.78
N ASN A 6 -9.06 -20.29 -9.09
CA ASN A 6 -8.43 -19.18 -9.82
C ASN A 6 -9.17 -17.86 -9.60
N LYS A 7 -10.51 -17.88 -9.55
CA LYS A 7 -11.33 -16.68 -9.33
C LYS A 7 -11.05 -16.06 -7.96
N MET A 8 -10.91 -16.90 -6.92
CA MET A 8 -10.52 -16.46 -5.58
C MET A 8 -9.16 -15.75 -5.54
N ARG A 9 -8.14 -16.24 -6.28
CA ARG A 9 -6.81 -15.60 -6.32
C ARG A 9 -6.85 -14.19 -6.93
N TYR A 10 -7.60 -13.98 -8.01
CA TYR A 10 -7.72 -12.66 -8.63
C TYR A 10 -8.50 -11.67 -7.75
N VAL A 11 -9.53 -12.16 -7.05
CA VAL A 11 -10.26 -11.34 -6.06
C VAL A 11 -9.32 -10.91 -4.93
N SER A 12 -8.52 -11.82 -4.39
CA SER A 12 -7.52 -11.48 -3.36
C SER A 12 -6.49 -10.46 -3.84
N VAL A 13 -5.96 -10.61 -5.06
CA VAL A 13 -5.02 -9.64 -5.65
C VAL A 13 -5.67 -8.27 -5.79
N SER A 14 -6.93 -8.22 -6.25
CA SER A 14 -7.68 -6.98 -6.41
C SER A 14 -7.90 -6.28 -5.06
N ILE A 15 -8.31 -7.03 -4.03
CA ILE A 15 -8.50 -6.49 -2.66
C ILE A 15 -7.18 -5.94 -2.10
N LEU A 16 -6.08 -6.68 -2.23
CA LEU A 16 -4.76 -6.24 -1.77
C LEU A 16 -4.29 -4.97 -2.48
N ALA A 17 -4.52 -4.88 -3.80
CA ALA A 17 -4.21 -3.68 -4.58
C ALA A 17 -5.06 -2.48 -4.14
N PHE A 18 -6.37 -2.67 -3.93
CA PHE A 18 -7.26 -1.62 -3.42
C PHE A 18 -6.83 -1.12 -2.03
N LEU A 19 -6.49 -2.04 -1.11
CA LEU A 19 -5.97 -1.67 0.21
C LEU A 19 -4.68 -0.87 0.11
N SER A 20 -3.75 -1.28 -0.75
CA SER A 20 -2.51 -0.55 -0.98
C SER A 20 -2.76 0.87 -1.48
N ILE A 21 -3.66 1.05 -2.45
CA ILE A 21 -4.04 2.38 -2.97
C ILE A 21 -4.68 3.21 -1.87
N PHE A 22 -5.62 2.65 -1.10
CA PHE A 22 -6.30 3.34 -0.02
C PHE A 22 -5.33 3.84 1.05
N PHE A 23 -4.41 2.99 1.52
CA PHE A 23 -3.37 3.40 2.48
C PHE A 23 -2.36 4.37 1.87
N GLY A 24 -2.07 4.25 0.56
CA GLY A 24 -1.24 5.21 -0.18
C GLY A 24 -1.86 6.61 -0.25
N LEU A 25 -3.18 6.71 -0.38
CA LEU A 25 -3.91 7.98 -0.33
C LEU A 25 -3.87 8.61 1.09
N LEU A 26 -4.04 7.79 2.13
CA LEU A 26 -3.88 8.26 3.52
C LEU A 26 -2.47 8.77 3.80
N PHE A 27 -1.46 8.06 3.28
CA PHE A 27 -0.08 8.53 3.30
C PHE A 27 0.10 9.85 2.55
N TYR A 28 -0.55 10.01 1.40
CA TYR A 28 -0.46 11.23 0.62
C TYR A 28 -1.01 12.44 1.38
N GLU A 29 -2.21 12.32 1.93
CA GLU A 29 -2.85 13.39 2.71
C GLU A 29 -2.07 13.73 3.98
N ARG A 30 -1.56 12.72 4.70
CA ARG A 30 -0.94 12.94 6.02
C ARG A 30 0.55 13.27 5.96
N TYR A 31 1.27 12.80 4.95
CA TYR A 31 2.73 12.95 4.85
C TYR A 31 3.17 13.64 3.57
N TRP A 32 2.77 13.11 2.41
CA TRP A 32 3.36 13.55 1.14
C TRP A 32 3.04 15.01 0.83
N LYS A 33 1.81 15.46 1.13
CA LYS A 33 1.38 16.85 0.99
C LYS A 33 2.21 17.84 1.80
N PHE A 34 2.73 17.41 2.95
CA PHE A 34 3.50 18.24 3.88
C PHE A 34 5.00 17.94 3.83
N ARG A 35 5.45 17.15 2.86
CA ARG A 35 6.84 16.70 2.73
C ARG A 35 7.81 17.87 2.61
N ASP A 36 7.45 18.89 1.84
CA ASP A 36 8.30 20.08 1.67
C ASP A 36 8.47 20.83 3.00
N CYS A 37 7.39 20.98 3.78
CA CYS A 37 7.42 21.54 5.12
C CYS A 37 8.33 20.74 6.07
N ILE A 38 8.17 19.40 6.09
CA ILE A 38 8.98 18.50 6.93
C ILE A 38 10.46 18.58 6.55
N SER A 39 10.76 18.67 5.24
CA SER A 39 12.13 18.75 4.74
C SER A 39 12.83 20.06 5.10
N GLN A 40 12.09 21.17 5.16
CA GLN A 40 12.61 22.49 5.52
C GLN A 40 12.75 22.66 7.03
N ALA A 41 11.80 22.13 7.81
CA ALA A 41 11.83 22.25 9.27
C ALA A 41 12.85 21.28 9.93
N LEU A 42 13.43 20.34 9.17
CA LEU A 42 14.24 19.21 9.67
C LEU A 42 13.53 18.45 10.82
N SER A 43 12.21 18.61 10.92
CA SER A 43 11.36 18.18 12.02
C SER A 43 9.92 18.01 11.52
N SER A 44 9.07 17.38 12.35
CA SER A 44 7.66 17.19 12.02
C SER A 44 6.96 18.55 11.99
N CYS A 45 6.37 18.93 10.86
CA CYS A 45 5.43 20.04 10.87
C CYS A 45 4.26 19.64 11.76
N LEU A 46 4.01 20.41 12.81
CA LEU A 46 2.89 20.20 13.71
C LEU A 46 1.67 20.87 13.07
N THR A 47 0.57 20.13 12.91
CA THR A 47 -0.75 20.76 12.78
C THR A 47 -0.94 21.68 14.01
N PRO A 48 -1.69 22.81 13.95
CA PRO A 48 -1.97 23.64 15.12
C PRO A 48 -2.44 22.87 16.38
N ASP A 49 -2.98 21.66 16.20
CA ASP A 49 -3.37 20.73 17.27
C ASP A 49 -2.19 19.92 17.88
N GLY A 50 -0.94 20.16 17.48
CA GLY A 50 0.24 19.48 18.02
C GLY A 50 0.46 18.06 17.47
N ASP A 51 -0.20 17.71 16.38
CA ASP A 51 -0.31 16.34 15.91
C ASP A 51 0.85 15.95 14.96
N ASN A 52 1.45 14.78 15.18
CA ASN A 52 2.73 14.41 14.58
C ASN A 52 2.54 13.81 13.17
N LEU A 53 2.44 14.69 12.17
CA LEU A 53 2.20 14.36 10.74
C LEU A 53 3.17 13.30 10.19
N THR A 54 4.45 13.36 10.59
CA THR A 54 5.51 12.44 10.14
C THR A 54 5.31 11.00 10.63
N GLN A 55 4.88 10.84 11.88
CA GLN A 55 4.76 9.52 12.52
C GLN A 55 3.50 8.77 12.05
N GLY A 56 2.41 9.50 11.80
CA GLY A 56 1.23 8.91 11.15
C GLY A 56 1.51 8.53 9.69
N GLY A 57 2.25 9.38 8.98
CA GLY A 57 2.68 9.14 7.61
C GLY A 57 3.44 7.85 7.38
N SER A 58 4.51 7.63 8.15
CA SER A 58 5.37 6.45 8.00
C SER A 58 4.62 5.13 8.24
N LEU A 59 3.66 5.13 9.17
CA LEU A 59 2.80 3.97 9.42
C LEU A 59 1.95 3.62 8.19
N TRP A 60 1.27 4.61 7.60
CA TRP A 60 0.43 4.40 6.41
C TRP A 60 1.27 4.01 5.19
N ALA A 61 2.45 4.59 5.00
CA ALA A 61 3.39 4.17 3.95
C ALA A 61 3.82 2.71 4.10
N GLY A 62 4.16 2.30 5.34
CA GLY A 62 4.54 0.92 5.63
C GLY A 62 3.43 -0.07 5.29
N LEU A 63 2.20 0.22 5.69
CA LEU A 63 1.02 -0.59 5.36
C LEU A 63 0.78 -0.63 3.84
N ALA A 64 0.80 0.53 3.17
CA ALA A 64 0.61 0.62 1.73
C ALA A 64 1.65 -0.21 0.96
N GLY A 65 2.92 -0.14 1.37
CA GLY A 65 4.02 -0.90 0.79
C GLY A 65 3.89 -2.41 1.03
N LEU A 66 3.51 -2.82 2.25
CA LEU A 66 3.31 -4.24 2.58
C LEU A 66 2.18 -4.85 1.74
N PHE A 67 1.04 -4.18 1.64
CA PHE A 67 -0.08 -4.68 0.83
C PHE A 67 0.26 -4.71 -0.67
N LEU A 68 1.00 -3.71 -1.17
CA LEU A 68 1.49 -3.71 -2.54
C LEU A 68 2.41 -4.91 -2.81
N LEU A 69 3.37 -5.16 -1.92
CA LEU A 69 4.31 -6.26 -2.04
C LEU A 69 3.57 -7.61 -2.06
N LEU A 70 2.59 -7.79 -1.16
CA LEU A 70 1.76 -9.00 -1.13
C LEU A 70 0.93 -9.16 -2.41
N ALA A 71 0.39 -8.07 -2.96
CA ALA A 71 -0.34 -8.08 -4.22
C ALA A 71 0.58 -8.53 -5.39
N VAL A 72 1.79 -7.96 -5.47
CA VAL A 72 2.79 -8.30 -6.51
C VAL A 72 3.23 -9.76 -6.39
N ILE A 73 3.57 -10.23 -5.20
CA ILE A 73 3.97 -11.64 -4.98
C ILE A 73 2.83 -12.58 -5.36
N SER A 74 1.60 -12.25 -4.99
CA SER A 74 0.42 -13.07 -5.30
C SER A 74 0.13 -13.12 -6.80
N ALA A 75 0.21 -11.97 -7.48
CA ALA A 75 0.06 -11.88 -8.92
C ALA A 75 1.17 -12.67 -9.63
N TRP A 76 2.43 -12.49 -9.23
CA TRP A 76 3.56 -13.19 -9.81
C TRP A 76 3.44 -14.71 -9.65
N ARG A 77 3.07 -15.20 -8.46
CA ARG A 77 2.79 -16.62 -8.22
C ARG A 77 1.67 -17.14 -9.12
N ALA A 78 0.59 -16.38 -9.28
CA ALA A 78 -0.51 -16.75 -10.17
C ALA A 78 -0.03 -16.86 -11.63
N PHE A 79 0.73 -15.88 -12.13
CA PHE A 79 1.32 -15.92 -13.47
C PHE A 79 2.27 -17.12 -13.65
N ARG A 80 3.18 -17.37 -12.70
CA ARG A 80 4.13 -18.49 -12.79
C ARG A 80 3.42 -19.85 -12.87
N THR A 81 2.36 -20.04 -12.08
CA THR A 81 1.54 -21.27 -12.15
C THR A 81 0.79 -21.43 -13.48
N ARG A 82 0.50 -20.34 -14.20
CA ARG A 82 -0.11 -20.41 -15.54
C ARG A 82 0.92 -20.78 -16.61
N TYR A 83 2.17 -20.33 -16.48
CA TYR A 83 3.24 -20.64 -17.43
C TYR A 83 3.80 -22.06 -17.28
N ALA A 84 3.86 -22.62 -16.06
CA ALA A 84 4.34 -23.98 -15.81
C ALA A 84 3.33 -25.09 -16.17
N GLY A 85 2.10 -24.73 -16.59
CA GLY A 85 1.04 -25.65 -16.98
C GLY A 85 0.81 -25.72 -18.50
N LYS A 86 1.68 -25.11 -19.30
CA LYS A 86 1.79 -25.28 -20.76
C LYS A 86 3.08 -26.02 -21.05
#